data_AF-A0AAW3QZL3-F1
#
_entry.id   AF-A0AAW3QZL3-F1
#
_cell.length_a   1.000
_cell.length_b   1.000
_cell.length_c   1.000
_cell.angle_alpha   90.00
_cell.angle_beta   90.00
_cell.angle_gamma   90.00
#
_symmetry.space_group_name_H-M   'P 1'
#
loop_
_entity.id
_entity.type
_entity.pdbx_description
1 polymer ?
#
loop_
_entity_poly.entity_id
_entity_poly.type
_entity_poly.pdbx_seq_one_letter_code
_entity_poly.pdbx_strand_id
1 'polypeptide(L)'
;MSFKSRLAALFSSKGKLDHAIRLTESGKTVQGFALLSRLAAAGDGEAALRVGRAYLDGIGVPPSLEEGARWIYQSAKTGHIEAAFVLATLYTVGLPEGFEIRPTHEGLDLSHVPSAGPRHPDFHLGIHWARIAAEAGSPDAQALLGYILTNGPEDLRDPAQARSWYDRSAAAGCSQGHLGVALAILEDARTDEQLAAAARHLTEATKGGLGTAFDILGRMYESGSGVPRDLGRAATCFHEAAERNIVTAQARYGLMLLEGTGIRRHYGRAETWLKRAATNGDTQSAALLGDLCANGGDLPPNLVEAARWYRLAAEQKHAGAARALGLLYLTGSGVHQDPDVAAHWFKVASESGDTHADADFGNLILAGASATADEKQALHARFEKAAEKGDLVGAYNLGVCYAEGVTGEQSGREAARWMQKAADGVVNAQYWYGRMLLEGRDVQPDPTQALYWMEKAADAGMAEAQVAVAGLLVDGNINGRRDHEKALTLYRNAAESGNVDAMFSLAALYGGGHDVPENRPQAQIWFRKAAQRGNGLAQMMLGRYLCRGLAGVTDPVEGRIWLERAKAQNIRDAEAELALLDEAQPDDDD
;
A
#
# COMPACT_ATOMS: atom_id res chain seq x y z
N MET A 1 22.95 71.70 -20.26
CA MET A 1 21.56 71.60 -19.79
C MET A 1 21.39 72.41 -18.51
N SER A 2 20.47 73.37 -18.49
CA SER A 2 20.21 74.28 -17.35
C SER A 2 19.58 73.54 -16.16
N PHE A 3 19.78 74.01 -14.92
CA PHE A 3 19.13 73.46 -13.70
C PHE A 3 17.60 73.35 -13.87
N LYS A 4 16.98 74.29 -14.60
CA LYS A 4 15.56 74.27 -14.97
C LYS A 4 15.18 73.08 -15.86
N SER A 5 16.05 72.62 -16.77
CA SER A 5 15.77 71.47 -17.63
C SER A 5 15.91 70.13 -16.90
N ARG A 6 16.76 70.04 -15.87
CA ARG A 6 16.86 68.86 -14.98
C ARG A 6 15.65 68.75 -14.04
N LEU A 7 15.15 69.88 -13.52
CA LEU A 7 13.91 69.92 -12.73
C LEU A 7 12.67 69.59 -13.57
N ALA A 8 12.57 70.09 -14.80
CA ALA A 8 11.46 69.75 -15.69
C ALA A 8 11.44 68.25 -16.07
N ALA A 9 12.60 67.62 -16.22
CA ALA A 9 12.71 66.18 -16.50
C ALA A 9 12.18 65.30 -15.35
N LEU A 10 12.33 65.74 -14.09
CA LEU A 10 11.77 65.05 -12.90
C LEU A 10 10.23 65.06 -12.87
N PHE A 11 9.59 66.04 -13.50
CA PHE A 11 8.12 66.14 -13.57
C PHE A 11 7.52 65.57 -14.86
N SER A 12 8.34 65.06 -15.78
CA SER A 12 7.88 64.34 -16.96
C SER A 12 7.24 62.99 -16.58
N SER A 13 6.41 62.41 -17.44
CA SER A 13 5.80 61.08 -17.21
C SER A 13 6.87 60.03 -16.88
N LYS A 14 7.97 60.04 -17.65
CA LYS A 14 9.14 59.17 -17.44
C LYS A 14 9.83 59.43 -16.09
N GLY A 15 10.03 60.69 -15.71
CA GLY A 15 10.63 61.03 -14.42
C GLY A 15 9.78 60.60 -13.22
N LYS A 16 8.45 60.67 -13.34
CA LYS A 16 7.51 60.17 -12.34
C LYS A 16 7.52 58.64 -12.24
N LEU A 17 7.59 57.94 -13.38
CA LEU A 17 7.72 56.49 -13.44
C LEU A 17 9.02 56.02 -12.79
N ASP A 18 10.17 56.60 -13.16
CA ASP A 18 11.47 56.28 -12.56
C ASP A 18 11.51 56.53 -11.05
N HIS A 19 10.82 57.58 -10.58
CA HIS A 19 10.69 57.86 -9.15
C HIS A 19 9.83 56.81 -8.44
N ALA A 20 8.70 56.43 -9.03
CA ALA A 20 7.82 55.42 -8.47
C ALA A 20 8.50 54.05 -8.38
N ILE A 21 9.26 53.66 -9.41
CA ILE A 21 10.07 52.43 -9.42
C ILE A 21 11.10 52.45 -8.28
N ARG A 22 11.88 53.52 -8.15
CA ARG A 22 12.87 53.66 -7.05
C ARG A 22 12.23 53.57 -5.67
N LEU A 23 11.02 54.11 -5.49
CA LEU A 23 10.30 54.01 -4.22
C LEU A 23 9.96 52.56 -3.89
N THR A 24 9.45 51.80 -4.85
CA THR A 24 9.15 50.37 -4.69
C THR A 24 10.42 49.58 -4.37
N GLU A 25 11.51 49.78 -5.11
CA GLU A 25 12.80 49.11 -4.90
C GLU A 25 13.44 49.46 -3.54
N SER A 26 13.21 50.67 -3.03
CA SER A 26 13.68 51.11 -1.72
C SER A 26 12.85 50.58 -0.53
N GLY A 27 11.88 49.70 -0.77
CA GLY A 27 10.99 49.14 0.26
C GLY A 27 9.79 50.03 0.62
N LYS A 28 9.63 51.21 0.00
CA LYS A 28 8.45 52.08 0.15
C LYS A 28 7.34 51.64 -0.80
N THR A 29 6.99 50.36 -0.74
CA THR A 29 6.14 49.65 -1.72
C THR A 29 4.75 50.27 -1.87
N VAL A 30 4.10 50.68 -0.77
CA VAL A 30 2.77 51.34 -0.81
C VAL A 30 2.82 52.70 -1.52
N GLN A 31 3.85 53.50 -1.27
CA GLN A 31 4.02 54.82 -1.90
C GLN A 31 4.37 54.68 -3.39
N GLY A 32 5.25 53.73 -3.71
CA GLY A 32 5.60 53.39 -5.09
C GLY A 32 4.37 52.90 -5.86
N PHE A 33 3.61 51.97 -5.28
CA PHE A 33 2.36 51.44 -5.85
C PHE A 33 1.36 52.56 -6.14
N ALA A 34 1.06 53.43 -5.17
CA ALA A 34 0.10 54.52 -5.38
C ALA A 34 0.49 55.48 -6.53
N LEU A 35 1.79 55.72 -6.75
CA LEU A 35 2.27 56.52 -7.88
C LEU A 35 2.17 55.75 -9.20
N LEU A 36 2.53 54.46 -9.20
CA LEU A 36 2.39 53.58 -10.37
C LEU A 36 0.91 53.47 -10.80
N SER A 37 -0.02 53.29 -9.87
CA SER A 37 -1.46 53.20 -10.18
C SER A 37 -2.00 54.47 -10.83
N ARG A 38 -1.53 55.66 -10.42
CA ARG A 38 -1.93 56.92 -11.07
C ARG A 38 -1.38 57.05 -12.48
N LEU A 39 -0.14 56.62 -12.71
CA LEU A 39 0.47 56.63 -14.04
C LEU A 39 -0.20 55.60 -14.96
N ALA A 40 -0.50 54.41 -14.44
CA ALA A 40 -1.22 53.36 -15.14
C ALA A 40 -2.63 53.81 -15.53
N ALA A 41 -3.37 54.45 -14.62
CA ALA A 41 -4.68 55.04 -14.91
C ALA A 41 -4.62 56.17 -15.96
N ALA A 42 -3.47 56.86 -16.07
CA ALA A 42 -3.22 57.84 -17.11
C ALA A 42 -2.77 57.23 -18.46
N GLY A 43 -2.73 55.89 -18.56
CA GLY A 43 -2.42 55.17 -19.79
C GLY A 43 -0.96 54.74 -19.96
N ASP A 44 -0.12 54.87 -18.93
CA ASP A 44 1.27 54.41 -18.98
C ASP A 44 1.35 52.87 -18.90
N GLY A 45 1.79 52.23 -19.99
CA GLY A 45 1.82 50.77 -20.13
C GLY A 45 2.81 50.06 -19.19
N GLU A 46 3.97 50.66 -18.92
CA GLU A 46 4.97 50.11 -18.00
C GLU A 46 4.47 50.23 -16.55
N ALA A 47 3.83 51.35 -16.22
CA ALA A 47 3.17 51.49 -14.93
C ALA A 47 2.06 50.44 -14.75
N ALA A 48 1.25 50.21 -15.77
CA ALA A 48 0.19 49.19 -15.75
C ALA A 48 0.74 47.77 -15.55
N LEU A 49 1.83 47.40 -16.22
CA LEU A 49 2.51 46.12 -16.00
C LEU A 49 2.93 45.95 -14.53
N ARG A 50 3.56 46.97 -13.96
CA ARG A 50 4.04 46.93 -12.57
C ARG A 50 2.91 46.92 -11.55
N VAL A 51 1.83 47.63 -11.80
CA VAL A 51 0.61 47.57 -10.96
C VAL A 51 0.00 46.18 -11.01
N GLY A 52 -0.11 45.60 -12.22
CA GLY A 52 -0.61 44.24 -12.39
C GLY A 52 0.21 43.22 -11.62
N ARG A 53 1.54 43.28 -11.71
CA ARG A 53 2.44 42.42 -10.91
C ARG A 53 2.31 42.65 -9.41
N ALA A 54 2.22 43.90 -8.96
CA ALA A 54 2.04 44.20 -7.55
C ALA A 54 0.77 43.55 -6.98
N TYR A 55 -0.32 43.50 -7.75
CA TYR A 55 -1.53 42.76 -7.38
C TYR A 55 -1.33 41.23 -7.42
N LEU A 56 -0.59 40.68 -8.39
CA LEU A 56 -0.33 39.24 -8.44
C LEU A 56 0.57 38.77 -7.27
N ASP A 57 1.57 39.58 -6.91
CA ASP A 57 2.58 39.25 -5.91
C ASP A 57 2.20 39.75 -4.49
N GLY A 58 1.16 40.59 -4.37
CA GLY A 58 0.75 41.19 -3.09
C GLY A 58 1.76 42.22 -2.55
N ILE A 59 2.51 42.91 -3.41
CA ILE A 59 3.58 43.83 -3.02
C ILE A 59 3.05 45.27 -2.96
N GLY A 60 2.88 45.79 -1.75
CA GLY A 60 2.39 47.15 -1.53
C GLY A 60 0.87 47.33 -1.72
N VAL A 61 0.17 46.24 -2.06
CA VAL A 61 -1.28 46.13 -2.21
C VAL A 61 -1.71 44.70 -1.84
N PRO A 62 -2.93 44.47 -1.30
CA PRO A 62 -3.45 43.12 -1.13
C PRO A 62 -3.46 42.34 -2.46
N PRO A 63 -3.14 41.03 -2.45
CA PRO A 63 -3.08 40.26 -3.67
C PRO A 63 -4.46 40.09 -4.31
N SER A 64 -4.54 40.28 -5.63
CA SER A 64 -5.76 40.07 -6.43
C SER A 64 -5.39 39.58 -7.83
N LEU A 65 -5.89 38.40 -8.18
CA LEU A 65 -5.69 37.83 -9.52
C LEU A 65 -6.45 38.63 -10.57
N GLU A 66 -7.65 39.07 -10.24
CA GLU A 66 -8.59 39.78 -11.10
C GLU A 66 -8.09 41.20 -11.43
N GLU A 67 -7.68 41.96 -10.42
CA GLU A 67 -7.06 43.28 -10.64
C GLU A 67 -5.72 43.15 -11.34
N GLY A 68 -4.90 42.17 -10.94
CA GLY A 68 -3.67 41.82 -11.64
C GLY A 68 -3.90 41.60 -13.13
N ALA A 69 -4.85 40.74 -13.49
CA ALA A 69 -5.20 40.42 -14.86
C ALA A 69 -5.69 41.65 -15.67
N ARG A 70 -6.50 42.54 -15.08
CA ARG A 70 -6.98 43.75 -15.76
C ARG A 70 -5.84 44.72 -16.10
N TRP A 71 -4.96 44.99 -15.14
CA TRP A 71 -3.82 45.90 -15.35
C TRP A 71 -2.79 45.30 -16.33
N ILE A 72 -2.52 44.01 -16.22
CA ILE A 72 -1.69 43.28 -17.19
C ILE A 72 -2.30 43.35 -18.60
N TYR A 73 -3.62 43.18 -18.73
CA TYR A 73 -4.32 43.29 -20.01
C TYR A 73 -4.23 44.68 -20.62
N GLN A 74 -4.40 45.73 -19.81
CA GLN A 74 -4.25 47.10 -20.27
C GLN A 74 -2.83 47.36 -20.77
N SER A 75 -1.81 46.89 -20.03
CA SER A 75 -0.42 46.99 -20.47
C SER A 75 -0.16 46.22 -21.76
N ALA A 76 -0.64 44.99 -21.88
CA ALA A 76 -0.49 44.16 -23.08
C ALA A 76 -1.10 44.82 -24.32
N LYS A 77 -2.27 45.48 -24.18
CA LYS A 77 -2.89 46.26 -25.26
C LYS A 77 -2.08 47.46 -25.75
N THR A 78 -1.21 48.01 -24.91
CA THR A 78 -0.29 49.08 -25.32
C THR A 78 0.96 48.57 -26.05
N GLY A 79 1.09 47.24 -26.24
CA GLY A 79 2.20 46.60 -26.94
C GLY A 79 3.34 46.14 -26.04
N HIS A 80 3.17 46.13 -24.71
CA HIS A 80 4.18 45.60 -23.80
C HIS A 80 4.26 44.06 -23.91
N ILE A 81 5.39 43.57 -24.43
CA ILE A 81 5.63 42.15 -24.69
C ILE A 81 5.63 41.31 -23.41
N GLU A 82 6.21 41.83 -22.35
CA GLU A 82 6.23 41.16 -21.04
C GLU A 82 4.83 41.04 -20.45
N ALA A 83 3.98 42.07 -20.62
CA ALA A 83 2.59 42.02 -20.21
C ALA A 83 1.78 41.00 -21.03
N ALA A 84 2.02 40.92 -22.35
CA ALA A 84 1.41 39.90 -23.20
C ALA A 84 1.80 38.47 -22.77
N PHE A 85 3.06 38.24 -22.41
CA PHE A 85 3.50 36.95 -21.85
C PHE A 85 2.79 36.62 -20.52
N VAL A 86 2.81 37.54 -19.56
CA VAL A 86 2.15 37.33 -18.26
C VAL A 86 0.65 37.07 -18.46
N LEU A 87 -0.01 37.82 -19.34
CA LEU A 87 -1.41 37.62 -19.67
C LEU A 87 -1.68 36.24 -20.27
N ALA A 88 -0.83 35.79 -21.19
CA ALA A 88 -0.92 34.46 -21.75
C ALA A 88 -0.79 33.37 -20.67
N THR A 89 0.14 33.55 -19.72
CA THR A 89 0.27 32.65 -18.57
C THR A 89 -0.99 32.63 -17.72
N LEU A 90 -1.59 33.80 -17.41
CA LEU A 90 -2.83 33.89 -16.63
C LEU A 90 -3.98 33.15 -17.31
N TYR A 91 -4.16 33.33 -18.63
CA TYR A 91 -5.16 32.58 -19.38
C TYR A 91 -4.89 31.07 -19.43
N THR A 92 -3.62 30.67 -19.53
CA THR A 92 -3.23 29.25 -19.58
C THR A 92 -3.39 28.54 -18.23
N VAL A 93 -3.10 29.23 -17.12
CA VAL A 93 -3.30 28.71 -15.76
C VAL A 93 -4.78 28.76 -15.36
N GLY A 94 -5.50 29.75 -15.89
CA GLY A 94 -6.93 29.95 -15.68
C GLY A 94 -7.26 31.07 -14.71
N LEU A 95 -8.41 31.69 -14.96
CA LEU A 95 -8.99 32.77 -14.18
C LEU A 95 -10.23 32.28 -13.42
N PRO A 96 -10.71 33.01 -12.40
CA PRO A 96 -11.91 32.62 -11.64
C PRO A 96 -13.13 32.43 -12.54
N GLU A 97 -13.98 31.47 -12.20
CA GLU A 97 -15.22 31.21 -12.94
C GLU A 97 -16.11 32.46 -13.05
N GLY A 98 -16.64 32.73 -14.25
CA GLY A 98 -17.47 33.90 -14.54
C GLY A 98 -16.72 35.23 -14.61
N PHE A 99 -15.40 35.25 -14.40
CA PHE A 99 -14.58 36.45 -14.53
C PHE A 99 -14.15 36.69 -15.98
N GLU A 100 -14.55 37.82 -16.53
CA GLU A 100 -14.06 38.32 -17.82
C GLU A 100 -13.16 39.54 -17.59
N ILE A 101 -12.00 39.57 -18.26
CA ILE A 101 -11.15 40.75 -18.25
C ILE A 101 -11.82 41.86 -19.04
N ARG A 102 -12.34 42.87 -18.33
CA ARG A 102 -12.89 44.10 -18.90
C ARG A 102 -11.95 45.27 -18.63
N PRO A 103 -11.81 46.23 -19.57
CA PRO A 103 -11.04 47.45 -19.33
C PRO A 103 -11.67 48.21 -18.15
N THR A 104 -10.88 48.51 -17.13
CA THR A 104 -11.29 49.40 -16.03
C THR A 104 -10.91 50.84 -16.35
N HIS A 105 -11.83 51.76 -16.11
CA HIS A 105 -11.60 53.21 -16.21
C HIS A 105 -11.38 53.87 -14.84
N GLU A 106 -11.51 53.11 -13.75
CA GLU A 106 -11.43 53.61 -12.38
C GLU A 106 -10.10 53.23 -11.70
N GLY A 107 -9.68 54.07 -10.76
CA GLY A 107 -8.44 53.92 -10.01
C GLY A 107 -8.50 52.84 -8.92
N LEU A 108 -7.37 52.72 -8.21
CA LEU A 108 -7.05 51.84 -7.07
C LEU A 108 -8.26 51.21 -6.34
N ASP A 109 -8.52 49.92 -6.58
CA ASP A 109 -9.50 49.11 -5.84
C ASP A 109 -8.79 48.29 -4.74
N LEU A 110 -9.22 48.50 -3.49
CA LEU A 110 -8.76 47.79 -2.29
C LEU A 110 -9.86 46.95 -1.64
N SER A 111 -11.05 46.93 -2.23
CA SER A 111 -12.24 46.28 -1.68
C SER A 111 -12.38 44.83 -2.11
N HIS A 112 -11.56 44.38 -3.07
CA HIS A 112 -11.65 43.04 -3.63
C HIS A 112 -11.19 41.96 -2.63
N VAL A 113 -12.04 40.95 -2.44
CA VAL A 113 -11.75 39.76 -1.66
C VAL A 113 -11.32 38.64 -2.63
N PRO A 114 -10.17 37.97 -2.42
CA PRO A 114 -9.70 36.93 -3.34
C PRO A 114 -10.75 35.84 -3.56
N SER A 115 -11.10 35.56 -4.82
CA SER A 115 -11.98 34.45 -5.15
C SER A 115 -11.28 33.12 -4.87
N ALA A 116 -11.86 32.30 -3.98
CA ALA A 116 -11.39 30.95 -3.65
C ALA A 116 -11.99 29.85 -4.56
N GLY A 117 -12.64 30.24 -5.66
CA GLY A 117 -13.33 29.34 -6.58
C GLY A 117 -12.41 28.60 -7.58
N PRO A 118 -12.97 27.65 -8.35
CA PRO A 118 -12.24 26.97 -9.42
C PRO A 118 -11.74 27.96 -10.47
N ARG A 119 -10.61 27.62 -11.09
CA ARG A 119 -10.01 28.39 -12.17
C ARG A 119 -10.22 27.67 -13.50
N HIS A 120 -10.59 28.43 -14.52
CA HIS A 120 -10.81 27.90 -15.87
C HIS A 120 -9.77 28.45 -16.84
N PRO A 121 -8.91 27.58 -17.41
CA PRO A 121 -8.01 27.94 -18.49
C PRO A 121 -8.77 28.37 -19.75
N ASP A 122 -8.30 29.42 -20.40
CA ASP A 122 -8.72 29.83 -21.74
C ASP A 122 -7.51 29.73 -22.67
N PHE A 123 -7.31 28.55 -23.26
CA PHE A 123 -6.18 28.31 -24.15
C PHE A 123 -6.26 29.10 -25.46
N HIS A 124 -7.45 29.52 -25.90
CA HIS A 124 -7.61 30.30 -27.13
C HIS A 124 -7.14 31.75 -26.94
N LEU A 125 -7.46 32.37 -25.80
CA LEU A 125 -6.90 33.67 -25.46
C LEU A 125 -5.43 33.54 -25.03
N GLY A 126 -5.06 32.46 -24.34
CA GLY A 126 -3.69 32.15 -23.97
C GLY A 126 -2.77 32.08 -25.19
N ILE A 127 -3.13 31.30 -26.21
CA ILE A 127 -2.31 31.14 -27.42
C ILE A 127 -2.20 32.43 -28.22
N HIS A 128 -3.26 33.25 -28.25
CA HIS A 128 -3.24 34.55 -28.94
C HIS A 128 -2.16 35.46 -28.35
N TRP A 129 -2.16 35.66 -27.03
CA TRP A 129 -1.19 36.51 -26.36
C TRP A 129 0.22 35.90 -26.32
N ALA A 130 0.32 34.57 -26.16
CA ALA A 130 1.60 33.88 -26.23
C ALA A 130 2.25 34.07 -27.60
N ARG A 131 1.48 34.00 -28.69
CA ARG A 131 1.96 34.21 -30.06
C ARG A 131 2.51 35.62 -30.29
N ILE A 132 1.77 36.65 -29.86
CA ILE A 132 2.23 38.05 -29.94
C ILE A 132 3.59 38.21 -29.25
N ALA A 133 3.72 37.69 -28.03
CA ALA A 133 4.96 37.83 -27.28
C ALA A 133 6.11 36.96 -27.83
N ALA A 134 5.80 35.75 -28.30
CA ALA A 134 6.77 34.82 -28.87
C ALA A 134 7.36 35.33 -30.20
N GLU A 135 6.50 35.87 -31.08
CA GLU A 135 6.90 36.47 -32.36
C GLU A 135 7.71 37.76 -32.15
N ALA A 136 7.45 38.50 -31.07
CA ALA A 136 8.26 39.64 -30.65
C ALA A 136 9.61 39.23 -30.01
N GLY A 137 9.90 37.93 -29.88
CA GLY A 137 11.20 37.41 -29.46
C GLY A 137 11.33 37.11 -27.97
N SER A 138 10.24 37.10 -27.19
CA SER A 138 10.30 36.70 -25.77
C SER A 138 10.58 35.19 -25.62
N PRO A 139 11.72 34.78 -25.03
CA PRO A 139 12.04 33.36 -24.89
C PRO A 139 11.05 32.59 -24.02
N ASP A 140 10.55 33.21 -22.95
CA ASP A 140 9.56 32.59 -22.05
C ASP A 140 8.20 32.42 -22.75
N ALA A 141 7.80 33.39 -23.58
CA ALA A 141 6.59 33.28 -24.39
C ALA A 141 6.71 32.22 -25.48
N GLN A 142 7.90 32.05 -26.08
CA GLN A 142 8.16 30.97 -27.03
C GLN A 142 8.03 29.59 -26.36
N ALA A 143 8.55 29.43 -25.14
CA ALA A 143 8.35 28.19 -24.38
C ALA A 143 6.86 27.96 -24.03
N LEU A 144 6.15 29.00 -23.58
CA LEU A 144 4.72 28.91 -23.26
C LEU A 144 3.87 28.58 -24.49
N LEU A 145 4.16 29.20 -25.63
CA LEU A 145 3.49 28.89 -26.90
C LEU A 145 3.73 27.44 -27.30
N GLY A 146 4.98 26.96 -27.18
CA GLY A 146 5.30 25.54 -27.36
C GLY A 146 4.45 24.65 -26.44
N TYR A 147 4.34 25.01 -25.15
CA TYR A 147 3.55 24.26 -24.18
C TYR A 147 2.07 24.16 -24.56
N ILE A 148 1.45 25.26 -24.99
CA ILE A 148 0.05 25.27 -25.42
C ILE A 148 -0.13 24.40 -26.66
N LEU A 149 0.78 24.48 -27.62
CA LEU A 149 0.75 23.67 -28.85
C LEU A 149 1.01 22.17 -28.59
N THR A 150 1.65 21.80 -27.48
CA THR A 150 1.83 20.39 -27.07
C THR A 150 0.64 19.88 -26.25
N ASN A 151 0.22 20.63 -25.21
CA ASN A 151 -0.65 20.15 -24.14
C ASN A 151 -2.05 20.77 -24.12
N GLY A 152 -2.30 21.79 -24.94
CA GLY A 152 -3.59 22.49 -25.04
C GLY A 152 -4.73 21.60 -25.56
N PRO A 153 -5.92 22.16 -25.79
CA PRO A 153 -7.04 21.44 -26.39
C PRO A 153 -6.68 20.95 -27.81
N GLU A 154 -7.32 19.86 -28.25
CA GLU A 154 -6.93 19.13 -29.47
C GLU A 154 -6.87 20.00 -30.73
N ASP A 155 -7.75 20.97 -30.85
CA ASP A 155 -7.83 21.89 -32.00
C ASP A 155 -6.65 22.87 -32.08
N LEU A 156 -5.95 23.10 -30.96
CA LEU A 156 -4.75 23.94 -30.89
C LEU A 156 -3.45 23.14 -30.96
N ARG A 157 -3.49 21.81 -30.86
CA ARG A 157 -2.27 21.00 -30.81
C ARG A 157 -1.55 20.96 -32.15
N ASP A 158 -0.28 21.32 -32.13
CA ASP A 158 0.64 21.22 -33.28
C ASP A 158 2.06 20.92 -32.73
N PRO A 159 2.43 19.64 -32.57
CA PRO A 159 3.72 19.27 -31.99
C PRO A 159 4.92 19.70 -32.84
N ALA A 160 4.74 19.82 -34.17
CA ALA A 160 5.80 20.27 -35.07
C ALA A 160 6.10 21.76 -34.87
N GLN A 161 5.05 22.60 -34.79
CA GLN A 161 5.24 24.01 -34.43
C GLN A 161 5.72 24.17 -33.00
N ALA A 162 5.21 23.37 -32.06
CA ALA A 162 5.66 23.40 -30.67
C ALA A 162 7.18 23.22 -30.59
N ARG A 163 7.72 22.23 -31.31
CA ARG A 163 9.15 21.95 -31.33
C ARG A 163 9.97 23.14 -31.83
N SER A 164 9.55 23.76 -32.94
CA SER A 164 10.21 24.95 -33.48
C SER A 164 10.27 26.10 -32.46
N TRP A 165 9.20 26.31 -31.70
CA TRP A 165 9.17 27.34 -30.66
C TRP A 165 10.04 27.00 -29.44
N TYR A 166 10.06 25.74 -29.00
CA TYR A 166 10.98 25.30 -27.95
C TYR A 166 12.44 25.47 -28.38
N ASP A 167 12.80 25.11 -29.61
CA ASP A 167 14.17 25.25 -30.12
C ASP A 167 14.61 26.73 -30.15
N ARG A 168 13.72 27.66 -30.55
CA ARG A 168 13.99 29.12 -30.49
C ARG A 168 14.18 29.61 -29.05
N SER A 169 13.32 29.18 -28.14
CA SER A 169 13.40 29.53 -26.72
C SER A 169 14.70 29.01 -26.08
N ALA A 170 15.06 27.76 -26.36
CA ALA A 170 16.29 27.14 -25.90
C ALA A 170 17.54 27.82 -26.50
N ALA A 171 17.52 28.18 -27.79
CA ALA A 171 18.61 28.92 -28.43
C ALA A 171 18.84 30.30 -27.79
N ALA A 172 17.81 30.91 -27.20
CA ALA A 172 17.91 32.13 -26.41
C ALA A 172 18.32 31.91 -24.94
N GLY A 173 18.60 30.65 -24.54
CA GLY A 173 19.04 30.29 -23.19
C GLY A 173 17.92 30.15 -22.16
N CYS A 174 16.65 30.08 -22.57
CA CYS A 174 15.54 29.91 -21.64
C CYS A 174 15.47 28.46 -21.13
N SER A 175 15.47 28.29 -19.80
CA SER A 175 15.40 26.98 -19.16
C SER A 175 14.09 26.23 -19.46
N GLN A 176 12.97 26.94 -19.59
CA GLN A 176 11.69 26.35 -19.98
C GLN A 176 11.71 25.87 -21.43
N GLY A 177 12.37 26.61 -22.32
CA GLY A 177 12.62 26.18 -23.70
C GLY A 177 13.44 24.89 -23.76
N HIS A 178 14.54 24.83 -23.00
CA HIS A 178 15.34 23.61 -22.89
C HIS A 178 14.54 22.42 -22.35
N LEU A 179 13.70 22.62 -21.32
CA LEU A 179 12.82 21.57 -20.81
C LEU A 179 11.83 21.08 -21.88
N GLY A 180 11.19 21.99 -22.61
CA GLY A 180 10.27 21.65 -23.70
C GLY A 180 10.95 20.87 -24.83
N VAL A 181 12.16 21.27 -25.24
CA VAL A 181 12.98 20.51 -26.20
C VAL A 181 13.28 19.11 -25.68
N ALA A 182 13.73 18.98 -24.42
CA ALA A 182 14.06 17.69 -23.84
C ALA A 182 12.85 16.74 -23.81
N LEU A 183 11.69 17.22 -23.37
CA LEU A 183 10.45 16.43 -23.32
C LEU A 183 10.04 15.96 -24.72
N ALA A 184 10.09 16.84 -25.71
CA ALA A 184 9.79 16.48 -27.11
C ALA A 184 10.77 15.43 -27.65
N ILE A 185 12.06 15.50 -27.30
CA ILE A 185 13.03 14.45 -27.67
C ILE A 185 12.70 13.13 -26.97
N LEU A 186 12.36 13.14 -25.68
CA LEU A 186 12.10 11.94 -24.88
C LEU A 186 10.87 11.15 -25.38
N GLU A 187 9.85 11.83 -25.88
CA GLU A 187 8.66 11.19 -26.47
C GLU A 187 9.02 10.33 -27.70
N ASP A 188 9.88 10.85 -28.57
CA ASP A 188 10.27 10.21 -29.83
C ASP A 188 11.58 9.42 -29.75
N ALA A 189 12.29 9.44 -28.63
CA ALA A 189 13.60 8.82 -28.51
C ALA A 189 13.52 7.30 -28.74
N ARG A 190 14.37 6.79 -29.64
CA ARG A 190 14.55 5.35 -29.92
C ARG A 190 16.03 4.92 -29.83
N THR A 191 16.93 5.88 -29.62
CA THR A 191 18.38 5.66 -29.59
C THR A 191 19.01 6.36 -28.38
N ASP A 192 20.13 5.82 -27.90
CA ASP A 192 20.90 6.43 -26.81
C ASP A 192 21.43 7.83 -27.17
N GLU A 193 21.70 8.11 -28.44
CA GLU A 193 22.13 9.43 -28.89
C GLU A 193 21.04 10.49 -28.72
N GLN A 194 19.79 10.14 -29.03
CA GLN A 194 18.64 11.01 -28.78
C GLN A 194 18.44 11.24 -27.27
N LEU A 195 18.55 10.19 -26.46
CA LEU A 195 18.49 10.32 -25.00
C LEU A 195 19.63 11.20 -24.47
N ALA A 196 20.84 11.08 -25.00
CA ALA A 196 21.97 11.95 -24.64
C ALA A 196 21.72 13.41 -25.05
N ALA A 197 21.06 13.64 -26.19
CA ALA A 197 20.63 14.98 -26.58
C ALA A 197 19.60 15.56 -25.59
N ALA A 198 18.59 14.79 -25.19
CA ALA A 198 17.63 15.20 -24.17
C ALA A 198 18.31 15.54 -22.83
N ALA A 199 19.26 14.70 -22.39
CA ALA A 199 20.00 14.91 -21.14
C ALA A 199 20.80 16.23 -21.14
N ARG A 200 21.37 16.63 -22.29
CA ARG A 200 22.05 17.93 -22.44
C ARG A 200 21.07 19.08 -22.26
N HIS A 201 19.90 19.02 -22.89
CA HIS A 201 18.86 20.03 -22.70
C HIS A 201 18.35 20.07 -21.24
N LEU A 202 18.15 18.92 -20.60
CA LEU A 202 17.77 18.88 -19.18
C LEU A 202 18.83 19.51 -18.29
N THR A 203 20.12 19.29 -18.58
CA THR A 203 21.23 19.90 -17.83
C THR A 203 21.24 21.43 -17.94
N GLU A 204 20.84 21.99 -19.08
CA GLU A 204 20.67 23.44 -19.21
C GLU A 204 19.39 23.92 -18.50
N ALA A 205 18.31 23.14 -18.55
CA ALA A 205 17.06 23.45 -17.86
C ALA A 205 17.21 23.47 -16.33
N THR A 206 18.06 22.61 -15.75
CA THR A 206 18.31 22.60 -14.29
C THR A 206 19.03 23.86 -13.79
N LYS A 207 19.77 24.58 -14.65
CA LYS A 207 20.38 25.87 -14.28
C LYS A 207 19.34 26.93 -13.93
N GLY A 208 18.14 26.84 -14.51
CA GLY A 208 16.99 27.67 -14.16
C GLY A 208 16.23 27.21 -12.92
N GLY A 209 16.70 26.17 -12.22
CA GLY A 209 16.06 25.65 -11.03
C GLY A 209 14.73 24.95 -11.30
N LEU A 210 14.55 24.33 -12.46
CA LEU A 210 13.30 23.63 -12.80
C LEU A 210 13.26 22.24 -12.15
N GLY A 211 12.35 22.04 -11.18
CA GLY A 211 12.23 20.80 -10.42
C GLY A 211 11.95 19.57 -11.30
N THR A 212 11.11 19.73 -12.32
CA THR A 212 10.82 18.68 -13.31
C THR A 212 12.04 18.27 -14.12
N ALA A 213 12.91 19.22 -14.49
CA ALA A 213 14.16 18.91 -15.19
C ALA A 213 15.11 18.09 -14.30
N PHE A 214 15.21 18.43 -13.02
CA PHE A 214 15.98 17.66 -12.04
C PHE A 214 15.43 16.24 -11.88
N ASP A 215 14.12 16.07 -11.74
CA ASP A 215 13.49 14.75 -11.57
C ASP A 215 13.73 13.82 -12.77
N ILE A 216 13.56 14.34 -13.99
CA ILE A 216 13.79 13.55 -15.22
C ILE A 216 15.27 13.21 -15.37
N LEU A 217 16.17 14.19 -15.17
CA LEU A 217 17.61 13.96 -15.26
C LEU A 217 18.10 12.98 -14.18
N GLY A 218 17.52 13.02 -12.98
CA GLY A 218 17.77 12.06 -11.91
C GLY A 218 17.43 10.63 -12.33
N ARG A 219 16.26 10.42 -12.94
CA ARG A 219 15.86 9.11 -13.51
C ARG A 219 16.81 8.64 -14.61
N MET A 220 17.28 9.54 -15.47
CA MET A 220 18.26 9.19 -16.52
C MET A 220 19.60 8.75 -15.94
N TYR A 221 20.12 9.43 -14.90
CA TYR A 221 21.33 9.00 -14.20
C TYR A 221 21.14 7.67 -13.47
N GLU A 222 19.94 7.43 -12.93
CA GLU A 222 19.62 6.20 -12.22
C GLU A 222 19.56 4.97 -13.15
N SER A 223 18.91 5.11 -14.31
CA SER A 223 18.78 4.05 -15.31
C SER A 223 20.01 3.93 -16.22
N GLY A 224 20.82 4.98 -16.34
CA GLY A 224 21.90 5.06 -17.33
C GLY A 224 21.40 5.34 -18.75
N SER A 225 20.24 5.97 -18.91
CA SER A 225 19.61 6.23 -20.21
C SER A 225 20.14 7.54 -20.81
N GLY A 226 20.91 7.48 -21.90
CA GLY A 226 21.51 8.66 -22.55
C GLY A 226 22.63 9.34 -21.75
N VAL A 227 22.90 8.89 -20.53
CA VAL A 227 24.03 9.31 -19.68
C VAL A 227 24.61 8.08 -18.98
N PRO A 228 25.91 8.06 -18.65
CA PRO A 228 26.47 6.99 -17.83
C PRO A 228 25.72 6.89 -16.51
N ARG A 229 25.40 5.66 -16.10
CA ARG A 229 24.71 5.40 -14.83
C ARG A 229 25.53 5.93 -13.65
N ASP A 230 24.93 6.81 -12.86
CA ASP A 230 25.57 7.46 -11.71
C ASP A 230 24.53 7.74 -10.61
N LEU A 231 24.51 6.86 -9.59
CA LEU A 231 23.52 6.93 -8.51
C LEU A 231 23.76 8.13 -7.57
N GLY A 232 25.00 8.64 -7.47
CA GLY A 232 25.29 9.82 -6.65
C GLY A 232 24.76 11.10 -7.30
N ARG A 233 24.91 11.22 -8.62
CA ARG A 233 24.29 12.32 -9.38
C ARG A 233 22.78 12.19 -9.41
N ALA A 234 22.24 10.98 -9.54
CA ALA A 234 20.80 10.75 -9.42
C ALA A 234 20.26 11.24 -8.07
N ALA A 235 20.90 10.87 -6.95
CA ALA A 235 20.51 11.32 -5.61
C ALA A 235 20.53 12.85 -5.48
N THR A 236 21.54 13.50 -6.05
CA THR A 236 21.67 14.97 -6.05
C THR A 236 20.53 15.61 -6.83
N CYS A 237 20.21 15.10 -8.01
CA CYS A 237 19.09 15.57 -8.82
C CYS A 237 17.74 15.37 -8.11
N PHE A 238 17.50 14.19 -7.52
CA PHE A 238 16.26 13.96 -6.77
C PHE A 238 16.15 14.85 -5.53
N HIS A 239 17.25 15.14 -4.84
CA HIS A 239 17.25 16.09 -3.73
C HIS A 239 16.80 17.49 -4.18
N GLU A 240 17.38 18.00 -5.27
CA GLU A 240 17.04 19.32 -5.83
C GLU A 240 15.59 19.39 -6.32
N ALA A 241 15.08 18.31 -6.93
CA ALA A 241 13.67 18.21 -7.32
C ALA A 241 12.74 18.12 -6.09
N ALA A 242 13.15 17.39 -5.05
CA ALA A 242 12.38 17.22 -3.82
C ALA A 242 12.21 18.54 -3.04
N GLU A 243 13.26 19.37 -2.98
CA GLU A 243 13.23 20.74 -2.42
C GLU A 243 12.26 21.66 -3.19
N ARG A 244 11.97 21.34 -4.47
CA ARG A 244 11.00 22.05 -5.31
C ARG A 244 9.62 21.40 -5.30
N ASN A 245 9.33 20.60 -4.28
CA ASN A 245 8.05 19.93 -4.05
C ASN A 245 7.62 18.96 -5.16
N ILE A 246 8.56 18.38 -5.92
CA ILE A 246 8.25 17.27 -6.81
C ILE A 246 8.06 16.00 -5.96
N VAL A 247 6.81 15.57 -5.81
CA VAL A 247 6.41 14.46 -4.93
C VAL A 247 7.13 13.15 -5.25
N THR A 248 7.24 12.81 -6.55
CA THR A 248 7.96 11.61 -7.01
C THR A 248 9.44 11.64 -6.62
N ALA A 249 10.07 12.81 -6.67
CA ALA A 249 11.46 12.99 -6.27
C ALA A 249 11.63 12.95 -4.74
N GLN A 250 10.67 13.48 -3.97
CA GLN A 250 10.65 13.33 -2.51
C GLN A 250 10.64 11.85 -2.12
N ALA A 251 9.74 11.06 -2.74
CA ALA A 251 9.66 9.61 -2.52
C ALA A 251 10.97 8.91 -2.91
N ARG A 252 11.49 9.19 -4.12
CA ARG A 252 12.71 8.54 -4.62
C ARG A 252 13.94 8.89 -3.80
N TYR A 253 14.12 10.15 -3.43
CA TYR A 253 15.23 10.57 -2.58
C TYR A 253 15.13 9.97 -1.17
N GLY A 254 13.92 9.89 -0.61
CA GLY A 254 13.64 9.20 0.65
C GLY A 254 14.06 7.73 0.61
N LEU A 255 13.70 7.02 -0.45
CA LEU A 255 14.11 5.62 -0.68
C LEU A 255 15.64 5.47 -0.79
N MET A 256 16.30 6.32 -1.57
CA MET A 256 17.76 6.25 -1.71
C MET A 256 18.48 6.48 -0.38
N LEU A 257 17.98 7.39 0.47
CA LEU A 257 18.48 7.60 1.83
C LEU A 257 18.22 6.39 2.74
N LEU A 258 17.10 5.69 2.56
CA LEU A 258 16.73 4.53 3.36
C LEU A 258 17.60 3.31 3.04
N GLU A 259 17.85 3.06 1.76
CA GLU A 259 18.62 1.93 1.24
C GLU A 259 20.13 2.17 1.25
N GLY A 260 20.56 3.43 1.19
CA GLY A 260 21.96 3.79 0.98
C GLY A 260 22.40 3.68 -0.50
N THR A 261 21.46 3.81 -1.43
CA THR A 261 21.70 3.65 -2.87
C THR A 261 22.25 4.94 -3.46
N GLY A 262 23.55 5.00 -3.80
CA GLY A 262 24.20 6.20 -4.37
C GLY A 262 24.45 7.34 -3.38
N ILE A 263 23.98 7.20 -2.14
CA ILE A 263 24.07 8.17 -1.05
C ILE A 263 24.23 7.41 0.26
N ARG A 264 24.96 7.96 1.23
CA ARG A 264 25.07 7.34 2.56
C ARG A 264 23.70 7.22 3.21
N ARG A 265 23.42 6.02 3.73
CA ARG A 265 22.19 5.71 4.46
C ARG A 265 21.92 6.70 5.60
N HIS A 266 20.68 7.19 5.71
CA HIS A 266 20.26 8.09 6.77
C HIS A 266 18.75 8.04 7.03
N TYR A 267 18.32 7.20 7.98
CA TYR A 267 16.91 6.94 8.28
C TYR A 267 16.08 8.19 8.61
N GLY A 268 16.51 9.04 9.55
CA GLY A 268 15.68 10.20 9.96
C GLY A 268 15.39 11.18 8.80
N ARG A 269 16.33 11.35 7.88
CA ARG A 269 16.12 12.13 6.64
C ARG A 269 15.23 11.39 5.66
N ALA A 270 15.43 10.08 5.49
CA ALA A 270 14.59 9.24 4.64
C ALA A 270 13.11 9.36 5.06
N GLU A 271 12.85 9.15 6.36
CA GLU A 271 11.54 9.27 6.97
C GLU A 271 10.93 10.66 6.74
N THR A 272 11.72 11.74 6.92
CA THR A 272 11.26 13.12 6.69
C THR A 272 10.79 13.32 5.23
N TRP A 273 11.56 12.83 4.26
CA TRP A 273 11.20 12.97 2.84
C TRP A 273 10.02 12.10 2.44
N LEU A 274 9.97 10.86 2.93
CA LEU A 274 8.82 9.97 2.71
C LEU A 274 7.56 10.54 3.35
N LYS A 275 7.64 11.17 4.54
CA LYS A 275 6.51 11.84 5.19
C LYS A 275 5.97 12.97 4.32
N ARG A 276 6.86 13.81 3.76
CA ARG A 276 6.47 14.87 2.81
C ARG A 276 5.77 14.31 1.57
N ALA A 277 6.35 13.27 0.96
CA ALA A 277 5.77 12.62 -0.21
C ALA A 277 4.37 12.04 0.10
N ALA A 278 4.25 11.29 1.20
CA ALA A 278 3.00 10.70 1.65
C ALA A 278 1.92 11.74 1.93
N THR A 279 2.26 12.84 2.62
CA THR A 279 1.30 13.95 2.88
C THR A 279 0.86 14.67 1.61
N ASN A 280 1.66 14.59 0.53
CA ASN A 280 1.35 15.14 -0.78
C ASN A 280 0.72 14.11 -1.73
N GLY A 281 0.25 12.96 -1.22
CA GLY A 281 -0.51 11.96 -1.98
C GLY A 281 0.29 10.78 -2.51
N ASP A 282 1.56 10.61 -2.15
CA ASP A 282 2.32 9.42 -2.55
C ASP A 282 1.94 8.20 -1.70
N THR A 283 1.10 7.34 -2.26
CA THR A 283 0.57 6.14 -1.59
C THR A 283 1.64 5.13 -1.23
N GLN A 284 2.66 4.98 -2.07
CA GLN A 284 3.78 4.07 -1.84
C GLN A 284 4.62 4.51 -0.65
N SER A 285 4.94 5.80 -0.56
CA SER A 285 5.64 6.37 0.60
C SER A 285 4.83 6.20 1.89
N ALA A 286 3.50 6.36 1.83
CA ALA A 286 2.65 6.10 2.98
C ALA A 286 2.73 4.61 3.42
N ALA A 287 2.63 3.66 2.48
CA ALA A 287 2.76 2.24 2.80
C ALA A 287 4.14 1.90 3.39
N LEU A 288 5.22 2.41 2.78
CA LEU A 288 6.59 2.24 3.24
C LEU A 288 6.83 2.82 4.64
N LEU A 289 6.26 3.97 4.96
CA LEU A 289 6.31 4.52 6.31
C LEU A 289 5.60 3.61 7.31
N GLY A 290 4.49 3.00 6.90
CA GLY A 290 3.81 1.95 7.65
C GLY A 290 4.76 0.80 7.98
N ASP A 291 5.43 0.26 6.97
CA ASP A 291 6.39 -0.85 7.12
C ASP A 291 7.60 -0.49 7.99
N LEU A 292 8.13 0.74 7.83
CA LEU A 292 9.24 1.23 8.65
C LEU A 292 8.85 1.35 10.12
N CYS A 293 7.65 1.85 10.39
CA CYS A 293 7.12 1.94 11.75
C CYS A 293 6.81 0.54 12.30
N ALA A 294 6.31 -0.38 11.49
CA ALA A 294 5.95 -1.73 11.91
C ALA A 294 7.15 -2.62 12.23
N ASN A 295 8.20 -2.54 11.41
CA ASN A 295 9.40 -3.35 11.58
C ASN A 295 10.39 -2.78 12.61
N GLY A 296 10.34 -1.47 12.85
CA GLY A 296 11.17 -0.79 13.85
C GLY A 296 12.67 -0.90 13.57
N GLY A 297 13.15 -0.21 12.54
CA GLY A 297 14.54 -0.24 12.06
C GLY A 297 15.63 -0.06 13.14
N ASP A 298 16.19 1.14 13.27
CA ASP A 298 17.14 1.45 14.36
C ASP A 298 16.42 1.88 15.65
N LEU A 299 15.09 2.03 15.58
CA LEU A 299 14.20 2.41 16.67
C LEU A 299 13.16 1.30 16.89
N PRO A 300 12.67 1.09 18.13
CA PRO A 300 11.63 0.11 18.39
C PRO A 300 10.38 0.30 17.50
N PRO A 301 9.70 -0.79 17.12
CA PRO A 301 8.44 -0.73 16.37
C PRO A 301 7.41 0.21 17.00
N ASN A 302 6.75 1.02 16.16
CA ASN A 302 5.64 1.88 16.55
C ASN A 302 4.40 1.53 15.72
N LEU A 303 3.65 0.53 16.20
CA LEU A 303 2.47 0.01 15.50
C LEU A 303 1.31 1.01 15.43
N VAL A 304 1.24 1.96 16.37
CA VAL A 304 0.24 3.04 16.35
C VAL A 304 0.50 3.99 15.18
N GLU A 305 1.76 4.34 14.95
CA GLU A 305 2.14 5.16 13.80
C GLU A 305 2.04 4.37 12.50
N ALA A 306 2.40 3.09 12.50
CA ALA A 306 2.21 2.21 11.35
C ALA A 306 0.75 2.16 10.89
N ALA A 307 -0.19 1.97 11.83
CA ALA A 307 -1.62 1.94 11.52
C ALA A 307 -2.12 3.23 10.86
N ARG A 308 -1.60 4.40 11.25
CA ARG A 308 -1.96 5.69 10.64
C ARG A 308 -1.46 5.78 9.19
N TRP A 309 -0.22 5.39 8.94
CA TRP A 309 0.36 5.41 7.60
C TRP A 309 -0.26 4.37 6.68
N TYR A 310 -0.51 3.15 7.17
CA TYR A 310 -1.24 2.14 6.42
C TYR A 310 -2.65 2.59 6.10
N ARG A 311 -3.36 3.26 7.03
CA ARG A 311 -4.69 3.82 6.74
C ARG A 311 -4.65 4.83 5.61
N LEU A 312 -3.71 5.78 5.65
CA LEU A 312 -3.55 6.78 4.58
C LEU A 312 -3.33 6.13 3.20
N ALA A 313 -2.53 5.06 3.13
CA ALA A 313 -2.29 4.31 1.90
C ALA A 313 -3.51 3.46 1.48
N ALA A 314 -4.17 2.81 2.45
CA ALA A 314 -5.32 1.94 2.23
C ALA A 314 -6.56 2.70 1.75
N GLU A 315 -6.82 3.90 2.26
CA GLU A 315 -7.87 4.81 1.77
C GLU A 315 -7.67 5.19 0.29
N GLN A 316 -6.43 5.14 -0.18
CA GLN A 316 -6.05 5.33 -1.59
C GLN A 316 -5.90 4.00 -2.34
N LYS A 317 -6.52 2.92 -1.85
CA LYS A 317 -6.58 1.58 -2.45
C LYS A 317 -5.22 0.87 -2.59
N HIS A 318 -4.27 1.18 -1.71
CA HIS A 318 -3.02 0.41 -1.65
C HIS A 318 -3.26 -0.96 -1.00
N ALA A 319 -3.28 -2.01 -1.81
CA ALA A 319 -3.66 -3.37 -1.39
C ALA A 319 -2.86 -3.90 -0.18
N GLY A 320 -1.52 -3.87 -0.25
CA GLY A 320 -0.67 -4.38 0.83
C GLY A 320 -0.83 -3.63 2.16
N ALA A 321 -1.00 -2.31 2.12
CA ALA A 321 -1.24 -1.49 3.30
C ALA A 321 -2.63 -1.74 3.90
N ALA A 322 -3.65 -1.93 3.07
CA ALA A 322 -4.98 -2.33 3.52
C ALA A 322 -4.94 -3.69 4.23
N ARG A 323 -4.24 -4.69 3.66
CA ARG A 323 -4.06 -5.99 4.31
C ARG A 323 -3.28 -5.89 5.63
N ALA A 324 -2.17 -5.13 5.65
CA ALA A 324 -1.40 -4.89 6.87
C ALA A 324 -2.24 -4.23 7.96
N LEU A 325 -3.05 -3.23 7.61
CA LEU A 325 -3.97 -2.58 8.53
C LEU A 325 -5.04 -3.57 9.05
N GLY A 326 -5.57 -4.42 8.19
CA GLY A 326 -6.49 -5.50 8.59
C GLY A 326 -5.88 -6.44 9.63
N LEU A 327 -4.61 -6.84 9.46
CA LEU A 327 -3.89 -7.66 10.44
C LEU A 327 -3.66 -6.94 11.77
N LEU A 328 -3.40 -5.64 11.77
CA LEU A 328 -3.28 -4.86 13.01
C LEU A 328 -4.60 -4.86 13.79
N TYR A 329 -5.74 -4.67 13.11
CA TYR A 329 -7.06 -4.76 13.73
C TYR A 329 -7.44 -6.17 14.18
N LEU A 330 -7.05 -7.20 13.43
CA LEU A 330 -7.30 -8.60 13.77
C LEU A 330 -6.58 -9.01 15.06
N THR A 331 -5.34 -8.55 15.22
CA THR A 331 -4.48 -8.89 16.37
C THR A 331 -4.59 -7.93 17.54
N GLY A 332 -5.16 -6.74 17.35
CA GLY A 332 -5.14 -5.67 18.35
C GLY A 332 -3.76 -5.03 18.54
N SER A 333 -2.88 -5.14 17.54
CA SER A 333 -1.51 -4.65 17.62
C SER A 333 -1.43 -3.19 17.20
N GLY A 334 -1.21 -2.28 18.14
CA GLY A 334 -1.17 -0.82 17.86
C GLY A 334 -2.53 -0.16 17.62
N VAL A 335 -3.62 -0.93 17.64
CA VAL A 335 -5.02 -0.49 17.54
C VAL A 335 -5.89 -1.37 18.45
N HIS A 336 -7.12 -0.94 18.74
CA HIS A 336 -8.08 -1.81 19.43
C HIS A 336 -8.45 -3.00 18.53
N GLN A 337 -8.48 -4.21 19.08
CA GLN A 337 -8.87 -5.40 18.33
C GLN A 337 -10.31 -5.28 17.84
N ASP A 338 -10.52 -5.43 16.54
CA ASP A 338 -11.83 -5.31 15.91
C ASP A 338 -11.90 -6.17 14.63
N PRO A 339 -12.49 -7.38 14.70
CA PRO A 339 -12.62 -8.26 13.56
C PRO A 339 -13.45 -7.70 12.41
N ASP A 340 -14.47 -6.87 12.68
CA ASP A 340 -15.31 -6.30 11.63
C ASP A 340 -14.55 -5.21 10.86
N VAL A 341 -13.76 -4.39 11.56
CA VAL A 341 -12.86 -3.42 10.91
C VAL A 341 -11.74 -4.13 10.16
N ALA A 342 -11.22 -5.24 10.69
CA ALA A 342 -10.25 -6.07 9.96
C ALA A 342 -10.85 -6.62 8.66
N ALA A 343 -12.08 -7.16 8.72
CA ALA A 343 -12.79 -7.67 7.55
C ALA A 343 -13.01 -6.57 6.49
N HIS A 344 -13.35 -5.35 6.91
CA HIS A 344 -13.45 -4.20 6.00
C HIS A 344 -12.13 -3.93 5.25
N TRP A 345 -11.00 -3.89 5.97
CA TRP A 345 -9.71 -3.62 5.33
C TRP A 345 -9.20 -4.78 4.47
N PHE A 346 -9.46 -6.03 4.86
CA PHE A 346 -9.20 -7.17 3.99
C PHE A 346 -10.03 -7.13 2.72
N LYS A 347 -11.30 -6.75 2.80
CA LYS A 347 -12.13 -6.49 1.61
C LYS A 347 -11.50 -5.43 0.71
N VAL A 348 -11.05 -4.29 1.24
CA VAL A 348 -10.39 -3.24 0.44
C VAL A 348 -9.13 -3.77 -0.25
N ALA A 349 -8.30 -4.53 0.45
CA ALA A 349 -7.09 -5.14 -0.12
C ALA A 349 -7.41 -6.15 -1.23
N SER A 350 -8.41 -6.99 -0.96
CA SER A 350 -8.97 -8.01 -1.83
C SER A 350 -9.55 -7.40 -3.12
N GLU A 351 -10.33 -6.31 -3.02
CA GLU A 351 -10.86 -5.56 -4.19
C GLU A 351 -9.75 -4.85 -4.98
N SER A 352 -8.62 -4.56 -4.31
CA SER A 352 -7.42 -3.98 -4.91
C SER A 352 -6.45 -5.03 -5.47
N GLY A 353 -6.83 -6.32 -5.47
CA GLY A 353 -6.10 -7.42 -6.11
C GLY A 353 -5.20 -8.27 -5.22
N ASP A 354 -5.26 -8.12 -3.89
CA ASP A 354 -4.51 -8.99 -2.96
C ASP A 354 -5.25 -10.32 -2.73
N THR A 355 -4.72 -11.40 -3.30
CA THR A 355 -5.30 -12.75 -3.19
C THR A 355 -5.15 -13.36 -1.80
N HIS A 356 -4.18 -12.93 -1.00
CA HIS A 356 -4.08 -13.38 0.38
C HIS A 356 -5.18 -12.74 1.24
N ALA A 357 -5.52 -11.49 0.93
CA ALA A 357 -6.62 -10.80 1.60
C ALA A 357 -7.98 -11.45 1.31
N ASP A 358 -8.17 -12.11 0.17
CA ASP A 358 -9.38 -12.90 -0.10
C ASP A 358 -9.56 -14.02 0.96
N ALA A 359 -8.48 -14.77 1.25
CA ALA A 359 -8.50 -15.83 2.25
C ALA A 359 -8.69 -15.28 3.67
N ASP A 360 -7.98 -14.20 4.02
CA ASP A 360 -8.10 -13.53 5.32
C ASP A 360 -9.54 -13.01 5.55
N PHE A 361 -10.17 -12.45 4.51
CA PHE A 361 -11.58 -12.00 4.55
C PHE A 361 -12.55 -13.18 4.69
N GLY A 362 -12.37 -14.25 3.91
CA GLY A 362 -13.22 -15.45 4.00
C GLY A 362 -13.18 -16.13 5.37
N ASN A 363 -11.99 -16.21 5.97
CA ASN A 363 -11.79 -16.76 7.32
C ASN A 363 -12.51 -15.93 8.39
N LEU A 364 -12.54 -14.61 8.25
CA LEU A 364 -13.28 -13.75 9.17
C LEU A 364 -14.79 -13.90 9.04
N ILE A 365 -15.32 -14.04 7.83
CA ILE A 365 -16.75 -14.33 7.62
C ILE A 365 -17.13 -15.65 8.30
N LEU A 366 -16.28 -16.68 8.17
CA LEU A 366 -16.45 -17.97 8.86
C LEU A 366 -16.43 -17.83 10.39
N ALA A 367 -15.57 -16.95 10.91
CA ALA A 367 -15.47 -16.66 12.34
C ALA A 367 -16.61 -15.76 12.86
N GLY A 368 -17.56 -15.36 12.00
CA GLY A 368 -18.75 -14.59 12.39
C GLY A 368 -18.67 -13.08 12.12
N ALA A 369 -17.66 -12.60 11.40
CA ALA A 369 -17.61 -11.20 10.98
C ALA A 369 -18.75 -10.85 10.02
N SER A 370 -19.22 -9.61 10.09
CA SER A 370 -20.34 -9.15 9.28
C SER A 370 -19.92 -8.96 7.82
N ALA A 371 -20.69 -9.55 6.89
CA ALA A 371 -20.54 -9.33 5.45
C ALA A 371 -21.89 -9.41 4.75
N THR A 372 -22.12 -8.52 3.80
CA THR A 372 -23.30 -8.46 2.93
C THR A 372 -23.33 -9.62 1.93
N ALA A 373 -24.51 -9.88 1.35
CA ALA A 373 -24.66 -10.91 0.34
C ALA A 373 -23.80 -10.63 -0.91
N ASP A 374 -23.70 -9.37 -1.32
CA ASP A 374 -22.91 -8.96 -2.48
C ASP A 374 -21.41 -9.15 -2.23
N GLU A 375 -20.92 -8.84 -1.03
CA GLU A 375 -19.51 -9.06 -0.65
C GLU A 375 -19.14 -10.54 -0.67
N LYS A 376 -20.05 -11.38 -0.16
CA LYS A 376 -19.94 -12.83 -0.20
C LYS A 376 -19.89 -13.36 -1.62
N GLN A 377 -20.80 -12.93 -2.49
CA GLN A 377 -20.82 -13.32 -3.91
C GLN A 377 -19.56 -12.84 -4.66
N ALA A 378 -19.09 -11.62 -4.38
CA ALA A 378 -17.87 -11.10 -4.98
C ALA A 378 -16.62 -11.90 -4.55
N LEU A 379 -16.57 -12.33 -3.28
CA LEU A 379 -15.52 -13.22 -2.80
C LEU A 379 -15.57 -14.59 -3.50
N HIS A 380 -16.77 -15.19 -3.61
CA HIS A 380 -16.97 -16.45 -4.34
C HIS A 380 -16.46 -16.37 -5.78
N ALA A 381 -16.91 -15.37 -6.53
CA ALA A 381 -16.53 -15.19 -7.94
C ALA A 381 -15.01 -15.03 -8.13
N ARG A 382 -14.31 -14.45 -7.15
CA ARG A 382 -12.85 -14.36 -7.18
C ARG A 382 -12.17 -15.69 -6.94
N PHE A 383 -12.62 -16.47 -5.94
CA PHE A 383 -12.10 -17.82 -5.74
C PHE A 383 -12.39 -18.74 -6.92
N GLU A 384 -13.58 -18.67 -7.51
CA GLU A 384 -13.95 -19.40 -8.73
C GLU A 384 -13.01 -19.05 -9.89
N LYS A 385 -12.82 -17.76 -10.17
CA LYS A 385 -11.90 -17.31 -11.22
C LYS A 385 -10.45 -17.75 -10.97
N ALA A 386 -9.99 -17.75 -9.72
CA ALA A 386 -8.65 -18.23 -9.37
C ALA A 386 -8.54 -19.75 -9.60
N ALA A 387 -9.51 -20.50 -9.09
CA ALA A 387 -9.56 -21.96 -9.21
C ALA A 387 -9.66 -22.42 -10.67
N GLU A 388 -10.42 -21.72 -11.51
CA GLU A 388 -10.54 -21.98 -12.95
C GLU A 388 -9.21 -21.77 -13.71
N LYS A 389 -8.37 -20.84 -13.22
CA LYS A 389 -7.01 -20.64 -13.75
C LYS A 389 -5.99 -21.65 -13.24
N GLY A 390 -6.42 -22.60 -12.40
CA GLY A 390 -5.55 -23.63 -11.82
C GLY A 390 -4.88 -23.22 -10.51
N ASP A 391 -5.30 -22.13 -9.86
CA ASP A 391 -4.83 -21.82 -8.50
C ASP A 391 -5.41 -22.82 -7.50
N LEU A 392 -4.54 -23.65 -6.93
CA LEU A 392 -4.93 -24.70 -5.98
C LEU A 392 -5.39 -24.13 -4.63
N VAL A 393 -4.87 -22.97 -4.22
CA VAL A 393 -5.31 -22.29 -2.99
C VAL A 393 -6.68 -21.66 -3.21
N GLY A 394 -6.89 -21.04 -4.38
CA GLY A 394 -8.22 -20.57 -4.81
C GLY A 394 -9.25 -21.70 -4.85
N ALA A 395 -8.87 -22.86 -5.41
CA ALA A 395 -9.73 -24.05 -5.43
C ALA A 395 -10.04 -24.58 -4.03
N TYR A 396 -9.06 -24.60 -3.12
CA TYR A 396 -9.29 -24.97 -1.72
C TYR A 396 -10.28 -24.03 -1.04
N ASN A 397 -10.07 -22.71 -1.15
CA ASN A 397 -10.94 -21.71 -0.54
C ASN A 397 -12.36 -21.75 -1.09
N LEU A 398 -12.52 -22.01 -2.39
CA LEU A 398 -13.83 -22.23 -3.00
C LEU A 398 -14.51 -23.51 -2.48
N GLY A 399 -13.73 -24.58 -2.31
CA GLY A 399 -14.21 -25.82 -1.69
C GLY A 399 -14.74 -25.59 -0.27
N VAL A 400 -14.01 -24.80 0.53
CA VAL A 400 -14.45 -24.38 1.88
C VAL A 400 -15.72 -23.54 1.81
N CYS A 401 -15.80 -22.60 0.86
CA CYS A 401 -17.00 -21.76 0.67
C CYS A 401 -18.26 -22.59 0.40
N TYR A 402 -18.17 -23.63 -0.42
CA TYR A 402 -19.27 -24.57 -0.66
C TYR A 402 -19.55 -25.51 0.53
N ALA A 403 -18.52 -25.92 1.27
CA ALA A 403 -18.70 -26.83 2.41
C ALA A 403 -19.44 -26.12 3.57
N GLU A 404 -19.05 -24.88 3.86
CA GLU A 404 -19.53 -24.14 5.03
C GLU A 404 -20.66 -23.15 4.69
N GLY A 405 -20.90 -22.87 3.40
CA GLY A 405 -21.93 -21.90 2.97
C GLY A 405 -21.50 -20.44 3.20
N VAL A 406 -20.19 -20.18 3.19
CA VAL A 406 -19.60 -18.86 3.50
C VAL A 406 -20.15 -17.78 2.56
N THR A 407 -20.26 -18.12 1.29
CA THR A 407 -20.55 -17.18 0.22
C THR A 407 -21.83 -17.48 -0.56
N GLY A 408 -22.63 -18.45 -0.12
CA GLY A 408 -23.80 -18.93 -0.85
C GLY A 408 -24.40 -20.19 -0.22
N GLU A 409 -25.11 -20.98 -1.03
CA GLU A 409 -25.68 -22.25 -0.58
C GLU A 409 -24.60 -23.32 -0.39
N GLN A 410 -24.78 -24.13 0.66
CA GLN A 410 -23.92 -25.28 0.93
C GLN A 410 -24.11 -26.34 -0.15
N SER A 411 -23.00 -26.90 -0.63
CA SER A 411 -22.99 -27.98 -1.62
C SER A 411 -21.80 -28.89 -1.41
N GLY A 412 -22.01 -30.03 -0.74
CA GLY A 412 -20.94 -31.00 -0.52
C GLY A 412 -20.37 -31.57 -1.83
N ARG A 413 -21.17 -31.63 -2.90
CA ARG A 413 -20.71 -32.07 -4.23
C ARG A 413 -19.72 -31.10 -4.87
N GLU A 414 -20.04 -29.80 -4.91
CA GLU A 414 -19.11 -28.81 -5.46
C GLU A 414 -17.89 -28.62 -4.54
N ALA A 415 -18.09 -28.65 -3.23
CA ALA A 415 -17.01 -28.66 -2.27
C ALA A 415 -16.01 -29.79 -2.56
N ALA A 416 -16.49 -31.03 -2.69
CA ALA A 416 -15.63 -32.18 -2.97
C ALA A 416 -14.93 -32.07 -4.34
N ARG A 417 -15.61 -31.55 -5.36
CA ARG A 417 -15.03 -31.34 -6.69
C ARG A 417 -13.84 -30.37 -6.65
N TRP A 418 -13.97 -29.26 -5.94
CA TRP A 418 -12.90 -28.27 -5.82
C TRP A 418 -11.81 -28.70 -4.83
N MET A 419 -12.18 -29.39 -3.75
CA MET A 419 -11.22 -29.99 -2.82
C MET A 419 -10.37 -31.06 -3.50
N GLN A 420 -10.96 -31.87 -4.38
CA GLN A 420 -10.24 -32.85 -5.20
C GLN A 420 -9.18 -32.17 -6.08
N LYS A 421 -9.55 -31.08 -6.77
CA LYS A 421 -8.60 -30.32 -7.60
C LYS A 421 -7.47 -29.73 -6.75
N ALA A 422 -7.80 -29.16 -5.60
CA ALA A 422 -6.82 -28.58 -4.69
C ALA A 422 -5.90 -29.62 -4.05
N ALA A 423 -6.36 -30.86 -3.86
CA ALA A 423 -5.61 -31.95 -3.24
C ALA A 423 -4.33 -32.33 -4.00
N ASP A 424 -4.19 -31.94 -5.26
CA ASP A 424 -2.96 -32.14 -6.02
C ASP A 424 -1.75 -31.38 -5.44
N GLY A 425 -1.96 -30.32 -4.66
CA GLY A 425 -0.85 -29.54 -4.07
C GLY A 425 -1.13 -28.89 -2.72
N VAL A 426 -2.37 -28.90 -2.22
CA VAL A 426 -2.75 -28.33 -0.91
C VAL A 426 -3.00 -29.45 0.09
N VAL A 427 -2.13 -29.54 1.11
CA VAL A 427 -2.17 -30.59 2.15
C VAL A 427 -3.51 -30.62 2.89
N ASN A 428 -4.05 -29.45 3.26
CA ASN A 428 -5.37 -29.37 3.90
C ASN A 428 -6.48 -29.92 2.98
N ALA A 429 -6.41 -29.65 1.67
CA ALA A 429 -7.39 -30.17 0.73
C ALA A 429 -7.32 -31.69 0.62
N GLN A 430 -6.12 -32.29 0.68
CA GLN A 430 -5.95 -33.75 0.70
C GLN A 430 -6.68 -34.38 1.89
N TYR A 431 -6.45 -33.85 3.10
CA TYR A 431 -7.11 -34.34 4.30
C TYR A 431 -8.63 -34.19 4.23
N TRP A 432 -9.12 -33.00 3.92
CA TRP A 432 -10.56 -32.72 3.90
C TRP A 432 -11.28 -33.44 2.77
N TYR A 433 -10.69 -33.54 1.58
CA TYR A 433 -11.27 -34.34 0.50
C TYR A 433 -11.35 -35.82 0.89
N GLY A 434 -10.31 -36.34 1.53
CA GLY A 434 -10.34 -37.71 2.08
C GLY A 434 -11.44 -37.89 3.13
N ARG A 435 -11.61 -36.94 4.05
CA ARG A 435 -12.73 -36.93 5.02
C ARG A 435 -14.10 -36.94 4.34
N MET A 436 -14.30 -36.12 3.31
CA MET A 436 -15.57 -36.09 2.56
C MET A 436 -15.88 -37.44 1.90
N LEU A 437 -14.89 -38.09 1.30
CA LEU A 437 -15.02 -39.43 0.71
C LEU A 437 -15.29 -40.51 1.77
N LEU A 438 -14.76 -40.36 2.98
CA LEU A 438 -14.99 -41.31 4.07
C LEU A 438 -16.39 -41.18 4.67
N GLU A 439 -16.86 -39.94 4.86
CA GLU A 439 -18.15 -39.65 5.48
C GLU A 439 -19.33 -39.80 4.50
N GLY A 440 -19.10 -39.67 3.20
CA GLY A 440 -20.15 -39.79 2.19
C GLY A 440 -21.16 -38.65 2.17
N ARG A 441 -20.83 -37.48 2.72
CA ARG A 441 -21.71 -36.31 2.68
C ARG A 441 -21.76 -35.75 1.25
N ASP A 442 -22.89 -35.97 0.58
CA ASP A 442 -23.21 -35.47 -0.77
C ASP A 442 -22.28 -35.96 -1.90
N VAL A 443 -21.39 -36.91 -1.61
CA VAL A 443 -20.55 -37.63 -2.57
C VAL A 443 -20.60 -39.13 -2.30
N GLN A 444 -20.41 -39.93 -3.34
CA GLN A 444 -20.34 -41.38 -3.19
C GLN A 444 -19.15 -41.74 -2.29
N PRO A 445 -19.38 -42.49 -1.18
CA PRO A 445 -18.29 -42.88 -0.31
C PRO A 445 -17.26 -43.71 -1.06
N ASP A 446 -15.98 -43.38 -0.88
CA ASP A 446 -14.86 -44.20 -1.32
C ASP A 446 -13.80 -44.24 -0.22
N PRO A 447 -13.94 -45.16 0.75
CA PRO A 447 -12.98 -45.29 1.84
C PRO A 447 -11.55 -45.59 1.37
N THR A 448 -11.38 -46.25 0.22
CA THR A 448 -10.05 -46.58 -0.30
C THR A 448 -9.34 -45.33 -0.79
N GLN A 449 -10.04 -44.51 -1.59
CA GLN A 449 -9.51 -43.24 -2.05
C GLN A 449 -9.40 -42.22 -0.90
N ALA A 450 -10.30 -42.26 0.08
CA ALA A 450 -10.21 -41.47 1.30
C ALA A 450 -8.89 -41.70 2.03
N LEU A 451 -8.57 -42.97 2.31
CA LEU A 451 -7.33 -43.36 2.97
C LEU A 451 -6.11 -42.91 2.17
N TYR A 452 -6.13 -43.05 0.84
CA TYR A 452 -5.04 -42.59 -0.02
C TYR A 452 -4.73 -41.10 0.13
N TRP A 453 -5.75 -40.24 0.09
CA TRP A 453 -5.55 -38.80 0.23
C TRP A 453 -5.17 -38.39 1.66
N MET A 454 -5.75 -39.04 2.67
CA MET A 454 -5.39 -38.79 4.06
C MET A 454 -3.96 -39.27 4.38
N GLU A 455 -3.51 -40.39 3.80
CA GLU A 455 -2.12 -40.87 3.90
C GLU A 455 -1.15 -39.83 3.31
N LYS A 456 -1.44 -39.25 2.15
CA LYS A 456 -0.63 -38.15 1.58
C LYS A 456 -0.53 -36.95 2.53
N ALA A 457 -1.63 -36.53 3.13
CA ALA A 457 -1.62 -35.41 4.08
C ALA A 457 -0.83 -35.74 5.34
N ALA A 458 -0.92 -36.98 5.83
CA ALA A 458 -0.18 -37.47 6.98
C ALA A 458 1.33 -37.54 6.70
N ASP A 459 1.71 -38.02 5.51
CA ASP A 459 3.10 -38.09 5.04
C ASP A 459 3.70 -36.68 4.85
N ALA A 460 2.86 -35.68 4.53
CA ALA A 460 3.23 -34.26 4.50
C ALA A 460 3.32 -33.60 5.90
N GLY A 461 3.03 -34.35 6.97
CA GLY A 461 3.20 -33.89 8.36
C GLY A 461 1.97 -33.26 9.02
N MET A 462 0.80 -33.30 8.39
CA MET A 462 -0.43 -32.77 9.01
C MET A 462 -0.85 -33.66 10.19
N ALA A 463 -0.82 -33.12 11.41
CA ALA A 463 -1.02 -33.89 12.63
C ALA A 463 -2.42 -34.53 12.70
N GLU A 464 -3.46 -33.81 12.28
CA GLU A 464 -4.84 -34.32 12.21
C GLU A 464 -4.96 -35.50 11.26
N ALA A 465 -4.29 -35.43 10.11
CA ALA A 465 -4.25 -36.53 9.15
C ALA A 465 -3.48 -37.73 9.70
N GLN A 466 -2.34 -37.51 10.39
CA GLN A 466 -1.57 -38.57 11.03
C GLN A 466 -2.42 -39.33 12.06
N VAL A 467 -3.14 -38.62 12.93
CA VAL A 467 -4.03 -39.23 13.92
C VAL A 467 -5.16 -40.01 13.25
N ALA A 468 -5.82 -39.43 12.25
CA ALA A 468 -6.95 -40.07 11.59
C ALA A 468 -6.53 -41.33 10.81
N VAL A 469 -5.44 -41.26 10.05
CA VAL A 469 -4.88 -42.42 9.31
C VAL A 469 -4.43 -43.50 10.28
N ALA A 470 -3.75 -43.14 11.37
CA ALA A 470 -3.31 -44.11 12.36
C ALA A 470 -4.50 -44.87 12.97
N GLY A 471 -5.60 -44.18 13.30
CA GLY A 471 -6.83 -44.83 13.77
C GLY A 471 -7.40 -45.83 12.77
N LEU A 472 -7.49 -45.44 11.50
CA LEU A 472 -7.96 -46.32 10.42
C LEU A 472 -7.10 -47.57 10.25
N LEU A 473 -5.77 -47.44 10.41
CA LEU A 473 -4.81 -48.55 10.31
C LEU A 473 -4.81 -49.47 11.54
N VAL A 474 -5.20 -48.96 12.71
CA VAL A 474 -5.40 -49.78 13.91
C VAL A 474 -6.66 -50.61 13.77
N ASP A 475 -7.78 -49.98 13.45
CA ASP A 475 -9.07 -50.65 13.40
C ASP A 475 -9.19 -51.61 12.20
N GLY A 476 -8.52 -51.29 11.09
CA GLY A 476 -8.63 -52.06 9.85
C GLY A 476 -9.96 -51.88 9.13
N ASN A 477 -10.70 -50.81 9.44
CA ASN A 477 -12.05 -50.55 8.94
C ASN A 477 -12.13 -50.33 7.43
N ILE A 478 -10.99 -50.17 6.74
CA ILE A 478 -10.90 -49.98 5.30
C ILE A 478 -10.25 -51.21 4.67
N ASN A 479 -11.06 -52.04 4.01
CA ASN A 479 -10.64 -53.27 3.33
C ASN A 479 -9.85 -54.28 4.19
N GLY A 480 -9.99 -54.23 5.52
CA GLY A 480 -9.23 -55.09 6.44
C GLY A 480 -7.74 -54.75 6.53
N ARG A 481 -7.30 -53.62 5.94
CA ARG A 481 -5.90 -53.18 5.93
C ARG A 481 -5.52 -52.69 7.34
N ARG A 482 -4.78 -53.51 8.07
CA ARG A 482 -4.17 -53.14 9.37
C ARG A 482 -2.68 -52.98 9.22
N ASP A 483 -2.14 -51.94 9.84
CA ASP A 483 -0.71 -51.67 9.90
C ASP A 483 -0.37 -50.95 11.22
N HIS A 484 -0.22 -51.74 12.28
CA HIS A 484 0.05 -51.24 13.62
C HIS A 484 1.42 -50.57 13.73
N GLU A 485 2.42 -50.98 12.94
CA GLU A 485 3.75 -50.35 12.94
C GLU A 485 3.71 -48.95 12.32
N LYS A 486 3.03 -48.80 11.18
CA LYS A 486 2.81 -47.49 10.58
C LYS A 486 1.95 -46.61 11.47
N ALA A 487 0.88 -47.15 12.07
CA ALA A 487 0.04 -46.42 13.02
C ALA A 487 0.85 -45.92 14.24
N LEU A 488 1.72 -46.77 14.80
CA LEU A 488 2.61 -46.39 15.91
C LEU A 488 3.52 -45.22 15.53
N THR A 489 4.07 -45.23 14.31
CA THR A 489 4.93 -44.15 13.81
C THR A 489 4.16 -42.85 13.63
N LEU A 490 2.97 -42.90 13.02
CA LEU A 490 2.11 -41.73 12.82
C LEU A 490 1.65 -41.12 14.16
N TYR A 491 1.18 -41.94 15.10
CA TYR A 491 0.83 -41.46 16.44
C TYR A 491 2.01 -40.89 17.20
N ARG A 492 3.21 -41.46 17.03
CA ARG A 492 4.44 -40.89 17.63
C ARG A 492 4.72 -39.49 17.11
N ASN A 493 4.70 -39.29 15.80
CA ASN A 493 4.95 -37.99 15.19
C ASN A 493 3.92 -36.94 15.66
N ALA A 494 2.64 -37.28 15.67
CA ALA A 494 1.59 -36.38 16.16
C ALA A 494 1.67 -36.13 17.68
N ALA A 495 2.05 -37.12 18.47
CA ALA A 495 2.24 -36.96 19.92
C ALA A 495 3.44 -36.04 20.22
N GLU A 496 4.52 -36.15 19.47
CA GLU A 496 5.71 -35.30 19.60
C GLU A 496 5.44 -33.85 19.18
N SER A 497 4.55 -33.61 18.20
CA SER A 497 4.06 -32.26 17.87
C SER A 497 3.04 -31.72 18.88
N GLY A 498 2.66 -32.52 19.87
CA GLY A 498 1.88 -32.10 21.02
C GLY A 498 0.41 -32.51 21.00
N ASN A 499 -0.05 -33.27 20.00
CA ASN A 499 -1.42 -33.76 19.93
C ASN A 499 -1.72 -34.72 21.08
N VAL A 500 -2.73 -34.38 21.90
CA VAL A 500 -3.04 -35.10 23.15
C VAL A 500 -3.70 -36.46 22.87
N ASP A 501 -4.56 -36.56 21.87
CA ASP A 501 -5.22 -37.82 21.52
C ASP A 501 -4.21 -38.81 20.94
N ALA A 502 -3.26 -38.32 20.14
CA ALA A 502 -2.14 -39.11 19.66
C ALA A 502 -1.28 -39.66 20.80
N MET A 503 -1.01 -38.87 21.84
CA MET A 503 -0.27 -39.34 23.02
C MET A 503 -0.99 -40.50 23.71
N PHE A 504 -2.32 -40.41 23.87
CA PHE A 504 -3.13 -41.49 24.44
C PHE A 504 -3.11 -42.74 23.56
N SER A 505 -3.37 -42.61 22.26
CA SER A 505 -3.39 -43.73 21.31
C SER A 505 -2.02 -44.41 21.17
N LEU A 506 -0.94 -43.63 21.18
CA LEU A 506 0.43 -44.16 21.21
C LEU A 506 0.69 -44.97 22.47
N ALA A 507 0.24 -44.48 23.62
CA ALA A 507 0.36 -45.19 24.89
C ALA A 507 -0.44 -46.51 24.87
N ALA A 508 -1.66 -46.48 24.32
CA ALA A 508 -2.48 -47.67 24.16
C ALA A 508 -1.81 -48.72 23.28
N LEU A 509 -1.21 -48.33 22.14
CA LEU A 509 -0.46 -49.26 21.27
C LEU A 509 0.72 -49.93 21.99
N TYR A 510 1.49 -49.18 22.78
CA TYR A 510 2.55 -49.75 23.59
C TYR A 510 2.04 -50.60 24.76
N GLY A 511 0.79 -50.43 25.18
CA GLY A 511 0.18 -51.13 26.30
C GLY A 511 -0.25 -52.56 26.01
N GLY A 512 -0.12 -53.02 24.76
CA GLY A 512 -0.41 -54.39 24.32
C GLY A 512 -1.76 -54.54 23.61
N GLY A 513 -2.01 -55.73 23.05
CA GLY A 513 -3.26 -56.04 22.32
C GLY A 513 -3.22 -55.78 20.81
N HIS A 514 -2.06 -55.40 20.28
CA HIS A 514 -1.83 -55.12 18.86
C HIS A 514 -0.60 -55.88 18.35
N ASP A 515 -0.40 -55.93 17.03
CA ASP A 515 0.74 -56.62 16.38
C ASP A 515 2.08 -55.88 16.52
N VAL A 516 2.20 -54.97 17.51
CA VAL A 516 3.44 -54.27 17.87
C VAL A 516 3.96 -54.79 19.21
N PRO A 517 5.29 -54.88 19.40
CA PRO A 517 5.86 -55.31 20.68
C PRO A 517 5.42 -54.41 21.83
N GLU A 518 4.90 -55.04 22.88
CA GLU A 518 4.48 -54.35 24.10
C GLU A 518 5.67 -53.65 24.79
N ASN A 519 5.44 -52.42 25.25
CA ASN A 519 6.40 -51.63 26.02
C ASN A 519 5.67 -50.81 27.09
N ARG A 520 5.25 -51.47 28.16
CA ARG A 520 4.50 -50.85 29.27
C ARG A 520 5.21 -49.64 29.92
N PRO A 521 6.55 -49.60 30.08
CA PRO A 521 7.23 -48.39 30.52
C PRO A 521 7.02 -47.20 29.59
N GLN A 522 7.12 -47.38 28.27
CA GLN A 522 6.81 -46.32 27.31
C GLN A 522 5.33 -45.92 27.33
N ALA A 523 4.42 -46.90 27.42
CA ALA A 523 2.99 -46.63 27.57
C ALA A 523 2.72 -45.71 28.77
N GLN A 524 3.30 -46.01 29.94
CA GLN A 524 3.11 -45.19 31.15
C GLN A 524 3.62 -43.75 30.97
N ILE A 525 4.77 -43.56 30.30
CA ILE A 525 5.32 -42.22 30.02
C ILE A 525 4.34 -41.41 29.16
N TRP A 526 3.79 -42.01 28.11
CA TRP A 526 2.87 -41.32 27.20
C TRP A 526 1.49 -41.10 27.82
N PHE A 527 0.95 -42.06 28.58
CA PHE A 527 -0.25 -41.84 29.40
C PHE A 527 -0.06 -40.67 30.36
N ARG A 528 1.10 -40.57 31.03
CA ARG A 528 1.40 -39.43 31.91
C ARG A 528 1.40 -38.10 31.19
N LYS A 529 2.04 -38.01 30.01
CA LYS A 529 2.03 -36.78 29.20
C LYS A 529 0.62 -36.36 28.78
N ALA A 530 -0.21 -37.30 28.30
CA ALA A 530 -1.60 -37.03 27.93
C ALA A 530 -2.47 -36.64 29.13
N ALA A 531 -2.32 -37.35 30.26
CA ALA A 531 -3.06 -37.11 31.49
C ALA A 531 -2.80 -35.72 32.09
N GLN A 532 -1.53 -35.28 32.07
CA GLN A 532 -1.12 -33.93 32.50
C GLN A 532 -1.72 -32.81 31.63
N ARG A 533 -2.05 -33.11 30.37
CA ARG A 533 -2.75 -32.21 29.45
C ARG A 533 -4.28 -32.36 29.48
N GLY A 534 -4.81 -33.09 30.46
CA GLY A 534 -6.24 -33.16 30.74
C GLY A 534 -6.99 -34.32 30.11
N ASN A 535 -6.35 -35.21 29.33
CA ASN A 535 -7.06 -36.33 28.71
C ASN A 535 -7.59 -37.32 29.77
N GLY A 536 -8.92 -37.42 29.92
CA GLY A 536 -9.56 -38.25 30.95
C GLY A 536 -9.30 -39.75 30.83
N LEU A 537 -9.26 -40.30 29.61
CA LEU A 537 -8.95 -41.72 29.39
C LEU A 537 -7.49 -42.03 29.75
N ALA A 538 -6.56 -41.12 29.44
CA ALA A 538 -5.16 -41.24 29.84
C ALA A 538 -4.98 -41.16 31.36
N GLN A 539 -5.74 -40.30 32.04
CA GLN A 539 -5.74 -40.23 33.51
C GLN A 539 -6.20 -41.55 34.12
N MET A 540 -7.28 -42.14 33.59
CA MET A 540 -7.77 -43.44 34.03
C MET A 540 -6.74 -44.55 33.80
N MET A 541 -6.15 -44.61 32.59
CA MET A 541 -5.14 -45.62 32.24
C MET A 541 -3.86 -45.47 33.06
N LEU A 542 -3.38 -44.24 33.30
CA LEU A 542 -2.22 -43.98 34.15
C LEU A 542 -2.48 -44.43 35.59
N GLY A 543 -3.67 -44.13 36.11
CA GLY A 543 -4.12 -44.59 37.42
C GLY A 543 -4.04 -46.11 37.54
N ARG A 544 -4.62 -46.83 36.57
CA ARG A 544 -4.54 -48.31 36.49
C ARG A 544 -3.10 -48.81 36.42
N TYR A 545 -2.24 -48.17 35.62
CA TYR A 545 -0.83 -48.54 35.47
C TYR A 545 -0.04 -48.44 36.78
N LEU A 546 -0.26 -47.36 37.54
CA LEU A 546 0.41 -47.09 38.81
C LEU A 546 -0.12 -48.00 39.93
N CYS A 547 -1.44 -48.19 40.02
CA CYS A 547 -2.03 -49.02 41.06
C CYS A 547 -1.67 -50.51 40.90
N ARG A 548 -1.67 -51.03 39.66
CA ARG A 548 -1.39 -52.45 39.39
C ARG A 548 0.07 -52.74 39.05
N GLY A 549 0.93 -51.72 39.03
CA GLY A 549 2.35 -51.89 38.73
C GLY A 549 2.65 -52.41 37.32
N LEU A 550 1.82 -52.06 36.33
CA LEU A 550 1.91 -52.62 34.98
C LEU A 550 3.25 -52.31 34.30
N ALA A 551 3.88 -51.19 34.64
CA ALA A 551 5.22 -50.81 34.16
C ALA A 551 6.37 -51.26 35.09
N GLY A 552 6.11 -52.15 36.07
CA GLY A 552 7.11 -52.70 36.98
C GLY A 552 7.29 -51.97 38.31
N VAL A 553 6.65 -50.81 38.49
CA VAL A 553 6.62 -50.06 39.77
C VAL A 553 5.18 -49.72 40.15
N THR A 554 4.80 -50.04 41.39
CA THR A 554 3.51 -49.69 41.97
C THR A 554 3.58 -48.35 42.70
N ASP A 555 2.59 -47.49 42.46
CA ASP A 555 2.34 -46.26 43.23
C ASP A 555 0.82 -46.05 43.35
N PRO A 556 0.15 -46.73 44.28
CA PRO A 556 -1.30 -46.65 44.43
C PRO A 556 -1.77 -45.27 44.90
N VAL A 557 -0.90 -44.46 45.53
CA VAL A 557 -1.24 -43.10 45.98
C VAL A 557 -1.32 -42.15 44.77
N GLU A 558 -0.28 -42.12 43.93
CA GLU A 558 -0.31 -41.35 42.68
C GLU A 558 -1.43 -41.87 41.77
N GLY A 559 -1.59 -43.21 41.70
CA GLY A 559 -2.62 -43.84 40.89
C GLY A 559 -4.04 -43.42 41.28
N ARG A 560 -4.38 -43.40 42.58
CA ARG A 560 -5.67 -42.91 43.08
C ARG A 560 -5.93 -41.46 42.68
N ILE A 561 -4.94 -40.57 42.78
CA ILE A 561 -5.07 -39.15 42.39
C ILE A 561 -5.49 -39.02 40.92
N TRP A 562 -4.88 -39.80 40.02
CA TRP A 562 -5.22 -39.77 38.61
C TRP A 562 -6.60 -40.37 38.32
N LEU A 563 -7.00 -41.43 39.02
CA LEU A 563 -8.35 -41.99 38.91
C LEU A 563 -9.43 -41.01 39.39
N GLU A 564 -9.21 -40.30 40.49
CA GLU A 564 -10.16 -39.27 40.97
C GLU A 564 -10.31 -38.12 39.96
N ARG A 565 -9.22 -37.72 39.29
CA ARG A 565 -9.27 -36.74 38.20
C ARG A 565 -10.07 -37.25 37.00
N ALA A 566 -9.91 -38.53 36.62
CA ALA A 566 -10.70 -39.14 35.56
C ALA A 566 -12.18 -39.25 35.94
N LYS A 567 -12.49 -39.60 37.20
CA LYS A 567 -13.85 -39.62 37.75
C LYS A 567 -14.50 -38.25 37.72
N ALA A 568 -13.77 -37.19 38.07
CA ALA A 568 -14.26 -35.81 37.99
C ALA A 568 -14.63 -35.39 36.55
N GLN A 569 -14.10 -36.09 35.54
CA GLN A 569 -14.45 -35.94 34.12
C GLN A 569 -15.54 -36.93 33.66
N ASN A 570 -16.20 -37.64 34.57
CA ASN A 570 -17.25 -38.64 34.32
C ASN A 570 -16.77 -39.87 33.50
N ILE A 571 -15.49 -40.25 33.62
CA ILE A 571 -14.99 -41.50 33.03
C ILE A 571 -15.46 -42.68 33.88
N ARG A 572 -16.49 -43.39 33.41
CA ARG A 572 -17.19 -44.48 34.14
C ARG A 572 -16.27 -45.55 34.70
N ASP A 573 -15.27 -45.96 33.93
CA ASP A 573 -14.35 -47.02 34.33
C ASP A 573 -13.41 -46.62 35.48
N ALA A 574 -13.25 -45.31 35.73
CA ALA A 574 -12.42 -44.82 36.85
C ALA A 574 -13.05 -45.12 38.22
N GLU A 575 -14.39 -45.10 38.32
CA GLU A 575 -15.10 -45.43 39.57
C GLU A 575 -14.92 -46.89 39.95
N ALA A 576 -14.97 -47.79 38.95
CA ALA A 576 -14.74 -49.22 39.16
C ALA A 576 -13.30 -49.50 39.60
N GLU A 577 -12.30 -48.82 39.00
CA GLU A 577 -10.90 -48.95 39.43
C GLU A 577 -10.66 -48.42 40.86
N LEU A 578 -11.32 -47.33 41.25
CA LEU A 578 -11.25 -46.80 42.62
C LEU A 578 -11.88 -47.76 43.63
N ALA A 579 -13.04 -48.34 43.33
CA ALA A 579 -13.68 -49.32 44.21
C ALA A 579 -12.80 -50.55 44.43
N LEU A 580 -12.14 -51.05 43.39
CA LEU A 580 -11.19 -52.17 43.49
C LEU A 580 -9.96 -51.84 44.35
N LEU A 581 -9.55 -50.57 44.42
CA LEU A 581 -8.47 -50.12 45.30
C LEU A 581 -8.91 -50.04 46.77
N ASP A 582 -10.16 -49.66 47.01
CA ASP A 582 -10.74 -49.59 48.36
C ASP A 582 -10.96 -50.99 48.95
N GLU A 583 -11.39 -51.97 48.14
CA GLU A 583 -11.56 -53.37 48.55
C GLU A 583 -10.23 -54.11 48.80
N ALA A 584 -9.12 -53.62 48.24
CA ALA A 584 -7.80 -54.24 48.36
C ALA A 584 -7.00 -53.78 49.59
N GLN A 585 -7.49 -52.81 50.36
CA GLN A 585 -6.94 -52.47 51.68
C GLN A 585 -7.57 -53.41 52.72
N PRO A 586 -6.79 -54.25 53.43
CA PRO A 586 -7.33 -54.93 54.60
C PRO A 586 -7.77 -53.87 55.61
N ASP A 587 -8.88 -54.10 56.30
CA ASP A 587 -9.24 -53.34 57.50
C ASP A 587 -8.05 -53.39 58.47
N ASP A 588 -7.27 -52.30 58.54
CA ASP A 588 -6.33 -52.03 59.63
C ASP A 588 -7.17 -51.55 60.83
N ASP A 589 -8.00 -52.45 61.36
CA ASP A 589 -8.67 -52.33 62.66
C ASP A 589 -8.72 -53.72 63.31
N ASP A 590 -7.59 -54.13 63.91
CA ASP A 590 -7.52 -55.10 65.03
C ASP A 590 -6.34 -54.76 65.97
#